data_AF-A0A9X2F760-F1
#
_entry.id   AF-A0A9X2F760-F1
#
_cell.length_a   1.000
_cell.length_b   1.000
_cell.length_c   1.000
_cell.angle_alpha   90.00
_cell.angle_beta   90.00
_cell.angle_gamma   90.00
#
_symmetry.space_group_name_H-M   'P 1'
#
loop_
_entity.id
_entity.type
_entity.pdbx_description
1 polymer ?
#
loop_
_entity_poly.entity_id
_entity_poly.type
_entity_poly.pdbx_seq_one_letter_code
_entity_poly.pdbx_strand_id
1 'polypeptide(L)'
;MHKAAVAILLGTLLGMTSCQLVQAAGYIKFDGVDGESTDAAHQGWSDLSRFQFDILRPFDNGRLGRESLSTKFSMPTDSAYPFLTNALMLARSFDSVQVELWDDDQLMTSYEYENALTPQLSVTYSGGAPGQLNGTLVSESLTLSHYTYDSRDGSLLDVVTFEYDFSFPAGAVSAGPLPGDYNGDGTVDQSDYGQWKSQFGTIPVPIGSGADGNADGLVDLADYNVWRNHLGSTTTPSMAATEAVPEPTPLALAILGIVGVALVSRHRTEPLA
;
A
#
# COMPACT_ATOMS: atom_id res chain seq x y z
N MET A 1 -28.01 -0.99 20.22
CA MET A 1 -26.92 -1.68 19.54
C MET A 1 -27.01 -1.27 18.07
N HIS A 2 -26.24 -0.26 17.66
CA HIS A 2 -26.22 0.19 16.26
C HIS A 2 -24.97 -0.41 15.62
N LYS A 3 -25.12 -1.53 14.91
CA LYS A 3 -24.05 -2.13 14.08
C LYS A 3 -23.77 -1.14 12.94
N ALA A 4 -22.58 -0.53 12.91
CA ALA A 4 -22.17 0.32 11.79
C ALA A 4 -22.05 -0.55 10.53
N ALA A 5 -22.74 -0.18 9.46
CA ALA A 5 -22.68 -0.88 8.19
C ALA A 5 -21.43 -0.41 7.42
N VAL A 6 -20.48 -1.31 7.17
CA VAL A 6 -19.34 -1.03 6.28
C VAL A 6 -19.77 -1.27 4.83
N ALA A 7 -19.86 -0.20 4.04
CA ALA A 7 -20.12 -0.32 2.60
C ALA A 7 -18.86 -0.79 1.89
N ILE A 8 -18.84 -2.04 1.42
CA ILE A 8 -17.75 -2.57 0.61
C ILE A 8 -17.93 -2.06 -0.83
N LEU A 9 -17.07 -1.14 -1.26
CA LEU A 9 -16.97 -0.77 -2.67
C LEU A 9 -15.95 -1.72 -3.32
N LEU A 10 -16.38 -2.92 -3.70
CA LEU A 10 -15.58 -3.77 -4.58
C LEU A 10 -15.59 -3.12 -5.97
N GLY A 11 -14.48 -2.45 -6.31
CA GLY A 11 -14.15 -2.14 -7.70
C GLY A 11 -14.17 -3.43 -8.49
N THR A 12 -14.97 -3.43 -9.57
CA THR A 12 -15.30 -4.56 -10.44
C THR A 12 -14.15 -5.53 -10.66
N LEU A 13 -14.21 -6.68 -10.00
CA LEU A 13 -13.54 -7.89 -10.44
C LEU A 13 -14.62 -8.96 -10.61
N LEU A 14 -14.76 -9.45 -11.84
CA LEU A 14 -15.70 -10.48 -12.29
C LEU A 14 -17.16 -10.01 -12.35
N GLY A 15 -17.75 -10.03 -13.56
CA GLY A 15 -19.11 -9.59 -13.88
C GLY A 15 -20.24 -10.38 -13.21
N MET A 16 -20.29 -10.40 -11.88
CA MET A 16 -21.45 -10.78 -11.10
C MET A 16 -22.16 -9.50 -10.64
N THR A 17 -23.25 -9.18 -11.33
CA THR A 17 -24.20 -8.15 -10.90
C THR A 17 -24.88 -8.58 -9.60
N SER A 18 -24.31 -8.22 -8.46
CA SER A 18 -25.03 -7.89 -7.23
C SER A 18 -24.05 -7.28 -6.21
N CYS A 19 -23.97 -5.96 -6.18
CA CYS A 19 -23.51 -5.25 -4.99
C CYS A 19 -24.59 -5.45 -3.93
N GLN A 20 -24.51 -6.55 -3.16
CA GLN A 20 -25.31 -6.65 -1.95
C GLN A 20 -24.64 -5.75 -0.91
N LEU A 21 -25.44 -4.85 -0.36
CA LEU A 21 -25.11 -4.08 0.83
C LEU A 21 -25.05 -5.08 2.00
N VAL A 22 -23.95 -5.82 2.14
CA VAL A 22 -23.74 -6.70 3.29
C VAL A 22 -23.42 -5.79 4.46
N GLN A 23 -24.19 -5.90 5.54
CA GLN A 23 -23.94 -5.16 6.78
C GLN A 23 -22.78 -5.84 7.51
N ALA A 24 -21.58 -5.75 6.95
CA ALA A 24 -20.41 -6.38 7.53
C ALA A 24 -19.91 -5.61 8.75
N ALA A 25 -19.63 -6.33 9.85
CA ALA A 25 -18.85 -5.82 10.96
C ALA A 25 -17.38 -5.83 10.56
N GLY A 26 -16.68 -4.71 10.76
CA GLY A 26 -15.26 -4.61 10.43
C GLY A 26 -14.42 -4.41 11.68
N TYR A 27 -13.23 -5.01 11.69
CA TYR A 27 -12.26 -4.89 12.78
C TYR A 27 -10.88 -4.65 12.20
N ILE A 28 -10.04 -3.90 12.92
CA ILE A 28 -8.65 -3.63 12.54
C ILE A 28 -7.71 -3.84 13.74
N LYS A 29 -6.57 -4.49 13.49
CA LYS A 29 -5.47 -4.66 14.46
C LYS A 29 -4.18 -4.15 13.87
N PHE A 30 -3.51 -3.30 14.61
CA PHE A 30 -2.14 -2.88 14.32
C PHE A 30 -1.21 -3.65 15.26
N ASP A 31 -0.09 -4.14 14.73
CA ASP A 31 0.86 -4.88 15.54
C ASP A 31 1.34 -4.05 16.75
N GLY A 32 1.35 -4.68 17.92
CA GLY A 32 1.73 -4.05 19.19
C GLY A 32 0.80 -2.93 19.69
N VAL A 33 -0.36 -2.70 19.08
CA VAL A 33 -1.31 -1.64 19.49
C VAL A 33 -2.66 -2.23 19.86
N ASP A 34 -3.13 -1.95 21.07
CA ASP A 34 -4.44 -2.39 21.55
C ASP A 34 -5.52 -1.37 21.19
N GLY A 35 -6.69 -1.89 20.77
CA GLY A 35 -7.93 -1.15 20.60
C GLY A 35 -8.96 -1.51 21.68
N GLU A 36 -10.19 -1.02 21.52
CA GLU A 36 -11.26 -1.15 22.54
C GLU A 36 -12.45 -2.02 22.11
N SER A 37 -12.34 -2.80 21.04
CA SER A 37 -13.43 -3.68 20.59
C SER A 37 -13.83 -4.66 21.70
N THR A 38 -15.13 -4.80 21.87
CA THR A 38 -15.76 -5.69 22.86
C THR A 38 -16.28 -6.97 22.24
N ASP A 39 -16.03 -7.17 20.94
CA ASP A 39 -16.37 -8.39 20.24
C ASP A 39 -15.61 -9.59 20.81
N ALA A 40 -16.26 -10.75 20.85
CA ALA A 40 -15.69 -11.94 21.48
C ALA A 40 -14.47 -12.48 20.73
N ALA A 41 -14.44 -12.36 19.39
CA ALA A 41 -13.34 -12.80 18.56
C ALA A 41 -12.24 -11.74 18.39
N HIS A 42 -12.56 -10.46 18.61
CA HIS A 42 -11.66 -9.33 18.34
C HIS A 42 -11.30 -8.51 19.60
N GLN A 43 -11.15 -9.16 20.75
CA GLN A 43 -10.74 -8.46 21.97
C GLN A 43 -9.37 -7.79 21.79
N GLY A 44 -9.32 -6.48 22.08
CA GLY A 44 -8.10 -5.68 21.90
C GLY A 44 -7.82 -5.23 20.47
N TRP A 45 -8.76 -5.44 19.55
CA TRP A 45 -8.78 -4.81 18.21
C TRP A 45 -9.56 -3.49 18.27
N SER A 46 -9.53 -2.71 17.19
CA SER A 46 -10.38 -1.51 17.03
C SER A 46 -11.58 -1.82 16.13
N ASP A 47 -12.75 -1.30 16.49
CA ASP A 47 -13.95 -1.40 15.66
C ASP A 47 -13.85 -0.50 14.42
N LEU A 48 -14.16 -1.04 13.25
CA LEU A 48 -14.03 -0.35 11.97
C LEU A 48 -15.39 0.22 11.53
N SER A 49 -15.45 1.55 11.37
CA SER A 49 -16.64 2.24 10.87
C SER A 49 -16.70 2.30 9.34
N ARG A 50 -15.55 2.38 8.69
CA ARG A 50 -15.45 2.38 7.23
C ARG A 50 -14.13 1.77 6.80
N PHE A 51 -14.19 1.01 5.72
CA PHE A 51 -13.04 0.48 5.02
C PHE A 51 -13.22 0.73 3.53
N GLN A 52 -12.18 1.26 2.90
CA GLN A 52 -12.12 1.42 1.46
C GLN A 52 -10.73 1.01 1.01
N PHE A 53 -10.69 0.21 -0.05
CA PHE A 53 -9.47 -0.31 -0.62
C PHE A 53 -9.43 0.09 -2.09
N ASP A 54 -8.42 0.86 -2.47
CA ASP A 54 -8.21 1.32 -3.84
C ASP A 54 -6.90 0.73 -4.38
N ILE A 55 -7.00 -0.06 -5.45
CA ILE A 55 -5.85 -0.38 -6.31
C ILE A 55 -5.94 0.53 -7.53
N LEU A 56 -4.88 1.30 -7.74
CA LEU A 56 -4.76 2.16 -8.91
C LEU A 56 -3.52 1.76 -9.70
N ARG A 57 -3.70 1.34 -10.94
CA ARG A 57 -2.66 1.33 -11.96
C ARG A 57 -2.99 2.45 -12.96
N PRO A 58 -2.33 3.62 -12.88
CA PRO A 58 -2.63 4.72 -13.78
C PRO A 58 -2.29 4.32 -15.21
N PHE A 59 -3.05 4.80 -16.19
CA PHE A 59 -2.76 4.62 -17.61
C PHE A 59 -2.62 5.99 -18.26
N ASP A 60 -1.44 6.29 -18.77
CA ASP A 60 -1.13 7.61 -19.34
C ASP A 60 -0.40 7.45 -20.69
N ASN A 61 -0.98 8.03 -21.75
CA ASN A 61 -0.48 7.94 -23.14
C ASN A 61 -0.09 6.53 -23.61
N GLY A 62 -0.91 5.53 -23.31
CA GLY A 62 -0.63 4.15 -23.72
C GLY A 62 0.28 3.38 -22.75
N ARG A 63 0.83 4.04 -21.71
CA ARG A 63 1.72 3.42 -20.73
C ARG A 63 0.97 3.11 -19.44
N LEU A 64 1.09 1.86 -18.99
CA LEU A 64 0.74 1.52 -17.63
C LEU A 64 1.77 2.15 -16.69
N GLY A 65 1.30 3.02 -15.82
CA GLY A 65 2.07 3.53 -14.70
C GLY A 65 2.04 2.58 -13.52
N ARG A 66 2.78 2.94 -12.48
CA ARG A 66 3.04 2.07 -11.33
C ARG A 66 1.77 1.78 -10.54
N GLU A 67 1.59 0.52 -10.16
CA GLU A 67 0.56 0.10 -9.22
C GLU A 67 0.76 0.83 -7.89
N SER A 68 -0.32 1.40 -7.40
CA SER A 68 -0.36 1.99 -6.08
C SER A 68 -1.54 1.40 -5.31
N LEU A 69 -1.24 1.02 -4.08
CA LEU A 69 -2.24 0.65 -3.10
C LEU A 69 -2.50 1.86 -2.20
N SER A 70 -3.78 2.23 -2.09
CA SER A 70 -4.24 3.16 -1.06
C SER A 70 -5.42 2.54 -0.33
N THR A 71 -5.24 2.22 0.94
CA THR A 71 -6.35 1.82 1.81
C THR A 71 -6.75 3.00 2.68
N LYS A 72 -8.06 3.24 2.82
CA LYS A 72 -8.60 4.24 3.75
C LYS A 72 -9.47 3.55 4.77
N PHE A 73 -9.32 3.96 6.01
CA PHE A 73 -10.12 3.44 7.11
C PHE A 73 -10.73 4.57 7.94
N SER A 74 -11.83 4.27 8.60
CA SER A 74 -12.43 5.12 9.64
C SER A 74 -12.78 4.25 10.83
N MET A 75 -12.43 4.69 12.03
CA MET A 75 -12.74 4.02 13.30
C MET A 75 -13.11 5.07 14.35
N PRO A 76 -13.91 4.73 15.37
CA PRO A 76 -14.04 5.57 16.54
C PRO A 76 -12.67 5.77 17.19
N THR A 77 -12.44 6.93 17.80
CA THR A 77 -11.24 7.15 18.62
C THR A 77 -11.32 6.25 19.83
N ASP A 78 -10.33 5.38 19.97
CA ASP A 78 -10.16 4.45 21.07
C ASP A 78 -8.71 4.52 21.58
N SER A 79 -8.32 3.56 22.42
CA SER A 79 -6.97 3.46 22.97
C SER A 79 -5.84 3.33 21.93
N ALA A 80 -6.13 2.94 20.68
CA ALA A 80 -5.11 2.84 19.62
C ALA A 80 -4.70 4.22 19.07
N TYR A 81 -5.60 5.21 19.12
CA TYR A 81 -5.38 6.56 18.58
C TYR A 81 -4.02 7.22 18.94
N PRO A 82 -3.58 7.29 20.21
CA PRO A 82 -2.30 7.90 20.57
C PRO A 82 -1.10 7.17 19.95
N PHE A 83 -1.16 5.84 19.80
CA PHE A 83 -0.09 5.05 19.22
C PHE A 83 0.00 5.26 17.70
N LEU A 84 -1.14 5.28 17.01
CA LEU A 84 -1.20 5.58 15.57
C LEU A 84 -0.68 6.98 15.27
N THR A 85 -1.06 7.97 16.10
CA THR A 85 -0.56 9.34 15.96
C THR A 85 0.95 9.42 16.20
N ASN A 86 1.46 8.72 17.22
CA ASN A 86 2.89 8.66 17.49
C ASN A 86 3.67 7.96 16.36
N ALA A 87 3.13 6.87 15.80
CA ALA A 87 3.72 6.17 14.67
C ALA A 87 3.82 7.07 13.43
N LEU A 88 2.76 7.83 13.12
CA LEU A 88 2.78 8.85 12.05
C LEU A 88 3.85 9.92 12.32
N MET A 89 3.90 10.48 13.53
CA MET A 89 4.87 11.55 13.87
C MET A 89 6.33 11.09 13.81
N LEU A 90 6.57 9.80 14.04
CA LEU A 90 7.90 9.20 14.02
C LEU A 90 8.21 8.47 12.70
N ALA A 91 7.30 8.52 11.72
CA ALA A 91 7.37 7.75 10.48
C ALA A 91 7.68 6.25 10.71
N ARG A 92 7.09 5.66 11.75
CA ARG A 92 7.27 4.24 12.07
C ARG A 92 6.24 3.40 11.32
N SER A 93 6.71 2.29 10.74
CA SER A 93 5.87 1.22 10.24
C SER A 93 5.37 0.33 11.38
N PHE A 94 4.28 -0.37 11.10
CA PHE A 94 3.82 -1.53 11.84
C PHE A 94 4.25 -2.78 11.08
N ASP A 95 4.76 -3.79 11.78
CA ASP A 95 5.22 -5.03 11.15
C ASP A 95 4.05 -5.73 10.43
N SER A 96 2.86 -5.71 11.06
CA SER A 96 1.60 -6.18 10.48
C SER A 96 0.44 -5.25 10.83
N VAL A 97 -0.48 -5.09 9.87
CA VAL A 97 -1.83 -4.57 10.12
C VAL A 97 -2.83 -5.55 9.53
N GLN A 98 -3.81 -5.97 10.32
CA GLN A 98 -4.85 -6.90 9.91
C GLN A 98 -6.20 -6.21 9.90
N VAL A 99 -6.99 -6.47 8.86
CA VAL A 99 -8.39 -6.03 8.76
C VAL A 99 -9.25 -7.24 8.46
N GLU A 100 -10.33 -7.40 9.22
CA GLU A 100 -11.31 -8.45 9.00
C GLU A 100 -12.71 -7.86 8.82
N LEU A 101 -13.43 -8.40 7.85
CA LEU A 101 -14.82 -8.07 7.56
C LEU A 101 -15.67 -9.33 7.75
N TRP A 102 -16.66 -9.24 8.64
CA TRP A 102 -17.50 -10.35 9.08
C TRP A 102 -18.96 -10.11 8.74
N ASP A 103 -19.67 -11.15 8.31
CA ASP A 103 -21.13 -11.18 8.22
C ASP A 103 -21.67 -12.13 9.30
N ASP A 104 -22.32 -11.56 10.31
CA ASP A 104 -22.64 -12.23 11.57
C ASP A 104 -21.44 -13.01 12.15
N ASP A 105 -21.47 -14.35 12.12
CA ASP A 105 -20.42 -15.21 12.67
C ASP A 105 -19.47 -15.77 11.58
N GLN A 106 -19.54 -15.25 10.36
CA GLN A 106 -18.73 -15.70 9.23
C GLN A 106 -17.73 -14.63 8.81
N LEU A 107 -16.44 -14.96 8.87
CA LEU A 107 -15.39 -14.12 8.30
C LEU A 107 -15.55 -14.12 6.79
N MET A 108 -15.82 -12.96 6.19
CA MET A 108 -16.04 -12.83 4.75
C MET A 108 -14.77 -12.49 3.99
N THR A 109 -14.00 -11.54 4.51
CA THR A 109 -12.76 -11.09 3.89
C THR A 109 -11.75 -10.68 4.96
N SER A 110 -10.50 -11.12 4.80
CA SER A 110 -9.37 -10.64 5.58
C SER A 110 -8.32 -9.98 4.70
N TYR A 111 -7.67 -8.95 5.25
CA TYR A 111 -6.57 -8.22 4.65
C TYR A 111 -5.41 -8.22 5.65
N GLU A 112 -4.24 -8.65 5.24
CA GLU A 112 -3.01 -8.62 6.05
C GLU A 112 -1.96 -7.80 5.30
N TYR A 113 -1.62 -6.65 5.88
CA TYR A 113 -0.64 -5.71 5.36
C TYR A 113 0.67 -5.90 6.11
N GLU A 114 1.79 -6.13 5.42
CA GLU A 114 3.11 -6.17 6.07
C GLU A 114 3.87 -4.86 5.85
N ASN A 115 4.69 -4.48 6.84
CA ASN A 115 5.45 -3.23 6.84
C ASN A 115 4.57 -2.01 6.56
N ALA A 116 3.40 -1.95 7.19
CA ALA A 116 2.38 -0.96 6.92
C ALA A 116 2.69 0.40 7.57
N LEU A 117 2.43 1.48 6.84
CA LEU A 117 2.53 2.85 7.31
C LEU A 117 1.15 3.52 7.30
N THR A 118 0.93 4.41 8.26
CA THR A 118 -0.24 5.30 8.26
C THR A 118 0.19 6.73 7.91
N PRO A 119 0.41 7.08 6.62
CA PRO A 119 0.98 8.37 6.23
C PRO A 119 0.04 9.56 6.45
N GLN A 120 -1.24 9.30 6.73
CA GLN A 120 -2.23 10.33 6.98
C GLN A 120 -3.20 9.86 8.05
N LEU A 121 -3.44 10.73 9.03
CA LEU A 121 -4.50 10.57 10.03
C LEU A 121 -5.23 11.91 10.19
N SER A 122 -6.55 11.86 10.34
CA SER A 122 -7.38 13.02 10.67
C SER A 122 -8.49 12.63 11.63
N VAL A 123 -8.74 13.45 12.65
CA VAL A 123 -9.80 13.22 13.62
C VAL A 123 -10.93 14.20 13.37
N THR A 124 -12.14 13.67 13.24
CA THR A 124 -13.37 14.48 13.15
C THR A 124 -14.17 14.32 14.43
N TYR A 125 -14.58 15.42 15.06
CA TYR A 125 -15.45 15.41 16.24
C TYR A 125 -16.72 16.23 15.97
N SER A 126 -17.88 15.59 16.10
CA SER A 126 -19.20 16.19 15.84
C SER A 126 -20.06 16.39 17.09
N GLY A 127 -19.53 16.06 18.28
CA GLY A 127 -20.22 16.20 19.56
C GLY A 127 -21.13 15.01 19.91
N GLY A 128 -21.03 14.50 21.15
CA GLY A 128 -21.91 13.46 21.70
C GLY A 128 -21.56 12.00 21.36
N ALA A 129 -20.51 11.78 20.56
CA ALA A 129 -19.93 10.46 20.27
C ALA A 129 -18.40 10.54 20.42
N PRO A 130 -17.69 9.40 20.57
CA PRO A 130 -16.24 9.37 20.35
C PRO A 130 -15.91 10.03 19.00
N GLY A 131 -14.73 10.66 18.91
CA GLY A 131 -14.29 11.23 17.64
C GLY A 131 -14.14 10.12 16.60
N GLN A 132 -14.15 10.46 15.31
CA GLN A 132 -13.82 9.51 14.26
C GLN A 132 -12.40 9.74 13.80
N LEU A 133 -11.53 8.75 13.97
CA LEU A 133 -10.22 8.71 13.36
C LEU A 133 -10.35 8.19 11.92
N ASN A 134 -9.87 8.97 10.96
CA ASN A 134 -9.81 8.60 9.55
C ASN A 134 -8.35 8.53 9.13
N GLY A 135 -7.95 7.41 8.55
CA GLY A 135 -6.57 7.18 8.17
C GLY A 135 -6.41 6.63 6.77
N THR A 136 -5.20 6.79 6.25
CA THR A 136 -4.71 6.10 5.06
C THR A 136 -3.69 5.07 5.50
N LEU A 137 -3.71 3.90 4.88
CA LEU A 137 -2.78 2.78 5.04
C LEU A 137 -2.10 2.53 3.69
N VAL A 138 -0.78 2.40 3.74
CA VAL A 138 0.06 1.93 2.63
C VAL A 138 0.97 0.83 3.17
N SER A 139 1.32 -0.15 2.36
CA SER A 139 2.14 -1.29 2.78
C SER A 139 3.10 -1.72 1.68
N GLU A 140 4.09 -2.52 2.07
CA GLU A 140 4.98 -3.17 1.11
C GLU A 140 4.36 -4.44 0.56
N SER A 141 3.56 -5.17 1.32
CA SER A 141 2.84 -6.32 0.82
C SER A 141 1.41 -6.32 1.33
N LEU A 142 0.55 -7.09 0.66
CA LEU A 142 -0.83 -7.34 1.07
C LEU A 142 -1.21 -8.77 0.73
N THR A 143 -1.71 -9.49 1.72
CA THR A 143 -2.45 -10.74 1.52
C THR A 143 -3.94 -10.47 1.70
N LEU A 144 -4.72 -10.74 0.67
CA LEU A 144 -6.19 -10.63 0.68
C LEU A 144 -6.78 -12.03 0.60
N SER A 145 -7.60 -12.41 1.56
CA SER A 145 -8.33 -13.69 1.54
C SER A 145 -9.84 -13.46 1.57
N HIS A 146 -10.56 -14.11 0.66
CA HIS A 146 -12.02 -14.10 0.61
C HIS A 146 -12.56 -15.49 0.90
N TYR A 147 -13.52 -15.57 1.81
CA TYR A 147 -14.09 -16.82 2.31
C TYR A 147 -15.52 -16.98 1.81
N THR A 148 -15.85 -18.18 1.35
CA THR A 148 -17.20 -18.53 0.90
C THR A 148 -17.75 -19.68 1.72
N TYR A 149 -19.05 -19.62 2.05
CA TYR A 149 -19.71 -20.59 2.91
C TYR A 149 -20.94 -21.19 2.22
N ASP A 150 -21.31 -22.41 2.61
CA ASP A 150 -22.54 -23.05 2.17
C ASP A 150 -23.71 -22.38 2.86
N SER A 151 -24.65 -21.86 2.08
CA SER A 151 -25.82 -21.14 2.60
C SER A 151 -26.80 -22.04 3.37
N ARG A 152 -26.66 -23.36 3.30
CA ARG A 152 -27.59 -24.31 3.94
C ARG A 152 -27.18 -24.67 5.36
N ASP A 153 -25.88 -24.82 5.61
CA ASP A 153 -25.35 -25.27 6.89
C ASP A 153 -24.22 -24.38 7.46
N GLY A 154 -23.82 -23.34 6.74
CA GLY A 154 -22.79 -22.39 7.16
C GLY A 154 -21.37 -22.95 7.11
N SER A 155 -21.15 -24.13 6.51
CA SER A 155 -19.82 -24.71 6.39
C SER A 155 -18.94 -23.92 5.42
N LEU A 156 -17.64 -23.80 5.72
CA LEU A 156 -16.69 -23.17 4.81
C LEU A 156 -16.54 -24.01 3.54
N LEU A 157 -16.75 -23.38 2.38
CA LEU A 157 -16.62 -24.02 1.07
C LEU A 157 -15.25 -23.80 0.47
N ASP A 158 -14.81 -22.54 0.40
CA ASP A 158 -13.57 -22.16 -0.28
C ASP A 158 -12.97 -20.88 0.31
N VAL A 159 -11.65 -20.76 0.16
CA VAL A 159 -10.87 -19.57 0.52
C VAL A 159 -10.02 -19.20 -0.69
N VAL A 160 -10.30 -18.03 -1.25
CA VAL A 160 -9.52 -17.48 -2.37
C VAL A 160 -8.54 -16.45 -1.82
N THR A 161 -7.25 -16.72 -1.96
CA THR A 161 -6.17 -15.84 -1.47
C THR A 161 -5.41 -15.21 -2.63
N PHE A 162 -5.16 -13.90 -2.49
CA PHE A 162 -4.35 -13.10 -3.39
C PHE A 162 -3.22 -12.45 -2.62
N GLU A 163 -1.99 -12.59 -3.12
CA GLU A 163 -0.80 -11.96 -2.54
C GLU A 163 -0.32 -10.87 -3.49
N TYR A 164 -0.14 -9.67 -2.96
CA TYR A 164 0.33 -8.50 -3.68
C TYR A 164 1.64 -8.02 -3.06
N ASP A 165 2.66 -7.89 -3.89
CA ASP A 165 3.94 -7.31 -3.52
C ASP A 165 4.07 -5.90 -4.12
N PHE A 166 4.07 -4.91 -3.23
CA PHE A 166 4.35 -3.50 -3.52
C PHE A 166 5.75 -3.09 -3.04
N SER A 167 6.55 -4.02 -2.51
CA SER A 167 7.92 -3.80 -2.10
C SER A 167 8.75 -3.61 -3.37
N PHE A 168 9.55 -2.55 -3.38
CA PHE A 168 10.57 -2.38 -4.39
C PHE A 168 11.88 -2.27 -3.63
N PRO A 169 12.95 -2.96 -4.06
CA PRO A 169 14.26 -2.71 -3.49
C PRO A 169 14.58 -1.23 -3.65
N ALA A 170 14.97 -0.57 -2.57
CA ALA A 170 15.44 0.81 -2.58
C ALA A 170 16.59 0.93 -3.61
N GLY A 171 16.28 1.40 -4.82
CA GLY A 171 17.20 1.44 -5.96
C GLY A 171 16.62 0.97 -7.30
N ALA A 172 15.53 0.20 -7.31
CA ALA A 172 14.79 -0.09 -8.54
C ALA A 172 13.81 1.05 -8.85
N VAL A 173 14.25 2.02 -9.63
CA VAL A 173 13.31 2.77 -10.47
C VAL A 173 12.77 1.79 -11.51
N SER A 174 11.73 1.03 -11.15
CA SER A 174 10.89 0.44 -12.17
C SER A 174 10.16 1.61 -12.82
N ALA A 175 10.71 2.09 -13.94
CA ALA A 175 9.82 2.69 -14.94
C ALA A 175 8.70 1.66 -15.15
N GLY A 176 7.43 2.09 -15.10
CA GLY A 176 6.33 1.17 -15.41
C GLY A 176 6.60 0.44 -16.73
N PRO A 177 6.09 -0.78 -16.91
CA PRO A 177 6.37 -1.59 -18.10
C PRO A 177 6.15 -0.73 -19.35
N LEU A 178 7.12 -0.74 -20.27
CA LEU A 178 6.96 -0.02 -21.52
C LEU A 178 5.71 -0.61 -22.22
N PRO A 179 4.86 0.21 -22.86
CA PRO A 179 3.79 -0.37 -23.66
C PRO A 179 4.39 -1.33 -24.69
N GLY A 180 3.91 -2.57 -24.71
CA GLY A 180 4.44 -3.61 -25.59
C GLY A 180 5.63 -4.42 -25.05
N ASP A 181 6.17 -4.07 -23.88
CA ASP A 181 7.16 -4.86 -23.14
C ASP A 181 6.38 -5.86 -22.27
N TYR A 182 6.05 -7.00 -22.88
CA TYR A 182 5.21 -8.03 -22.30
C TYR A 182 6.00 -8.96 -21.37
N ASN A 183 7.32 -9.03 -21.54
CA ASN A 183 8.19 -9.84 -20.69
C ASN A 183 8.76 -9.06 -19.49
N GLY A 184 8.60 -7.73 -19.48
CA GLY A 184 9.04 -6.84 -18.40
C GLY A 184 10.55 -6.65 -18.34
N ASP A 185 11.28 -6.88 -19.43
CA ASP A 185 12.74 -6.79 -19.45
C ASP A 185 13.27 -5.36 -19.71
N GLY A 186 12.36 -4.39 -19.88
CA GLY A 186 12.68 -2.99 -20.12
C GLY A 186 13.01 -2.68 -21.57
N THR A 187 12.81 -3.62 -22.51
CA THR A 187 13.01 -3.45 -23.95
C THR A 187 11.85 -4.04 -24.74
N VAL A 188 11.23 -3.24 -25.61
CA VAL A 188 10.18 -3.75 -26.51
C VAL A 188 10.85 -4.37 -27.74
N ASP A 189 10.96 -5.68 -27.80
CA ASP A 189 11.62 -6.41 -28.89
C ASP A 189 10.85 -7.64 -29.39
N GLN A 190 11.55 -8.52 -30.12
CA GLN A 190 10.97 -9.69 -30.74
C GLN A 190 10.55 -10.78 -29.73
N SER A 191 11.10 -10.75 -28.52
CA SER A 191 10.78 -11.62 -27.40
C SER A 191 9.37 -11.36 -26.89
N ASP A 192 8.95 -10.09 -26.80
CA ASP A 192 7.58 -9.69 -26.46
C ASP A 192 6.57 -10.19 -27.48
N TYR A 193 6.92 -10.13 -28.76
CA TYR A 193 6.07 -10.72 -29.81
C TYR A 193 5.93 -12.24 -29.64
N GLY A 194 6.98 -12.90 -29.16
CA GLY A 194 6.91 -14.32 -28.76
C GLY A 194 5.87 -14.54 -27.67
N GLN A 195 5.85 -13.68 -26.67
CA GLN A 195 4.91 -13.74 -25.56
C GLN A 195 3.47 -13.45 -26.00
N TRP A 196 3.24 -12.38 -26.77
CA TRP A 196 1.94 -12.09 -27.37
C TRP A 196 1.40 -13.27 -28.18
N LYS A 197 2.21 -13.87 -29.06
CA LYS A 197 1.80 -15.06 -29.81
C LYS A 197 1.41 -16.22 -28.92
N SER A 198 2.12 -16.43 -27.82
CA SER A 198 1.85 -17.53 -26.90
C SER A 198 0.54 -17.34 -26.12
N GLN A 199 0.11 -16.08 -25.95
CA GLN A 199 -1.06 -15.70 -25.18
C GLN A 199 -2.24 -15.26 -26.07
N PHE A 200 -2.11 -15.26 -27.39
CA PHE A 200 -3.16 -14.82 -28.31
C PHE A 200 -4.47 -15.58 -28.10
N GLY A 201 -5.56 -14.84 -27.91
CA GLY A 201 -6.90 -15.35 -27.64
C GLY A 201 -7.15 -15.75 -26.18
N THR A 202 -6.20 -15.51 -25.27
CA THR A 202 -6.38 -15.75 -23.83
C THR A 202 -6.95 -14.52 -23.13
N ILE A 203 -7.52 -14.75 -21.95
CA ILE A 203 -8.00 -13.73 -21.02
C ILE A 203 -7.04 -13.73 -19.84
N PRO A 204 -6.06 -12.81 -19.77
CA PRO A 204 -5.13 -12.76 -18.67
C PRO A 204 -5.83 -12.38 -17.37
N VAL A 205 -5.34 -12.92 -16.25
CA VAL A 205 -5.84 -12.60 -14.92
C VAL A 205 -4.65 -12.16 -14.07
N PRO A 206 -4.60 -10.89 -13.63
CA PRO A 206 -5.60 -9.83 -13.80
C PRO A 206 -5.68 -9.26 -15.23
N ILE A 207 -6.75 -8.52 -15.55
CA ILE A 207 -6.87 -7.76 -16.82
C ILE A 207 -5.72 -6.76 -16.92
N GLY A 208 -5.15 -6.61 -18.12
CA GLY A 208 -3.95 -5.80 -18.34
C GLY A 208 -2.66 -6.46 -17.83
N SER A 209 -2.65 -7.78 -17.62
CA SER A 209 -1.43 -8.56 -17.35
C SER A 209 -1.02 -9.37 -18.58
N GLY A 210 0.21 -9.89 -18.57
CA GLY A 210 0.75 -10.62 -19.71
C GLY A 210 0.80 -9.74 -20.96
N ALA A 211 0.29 -10.26 -22.08
CA ALA A 211 0.27 -9.59 -23.37
C ALA A 211 -1.01 -8.79 -23.66
N ASP A 212 -1.87 -8.55 -22.66
CA ASP A 212 -3.02 -7.64 -22.73
C ASP A 212 -2.53 -6.19 -22.51
N GLY A 213 -1.95 -5.62 -23.56
CA GLY A 213 -1.31 -4.31 -23.54
C GLY A 213 -2.27 -3.13 -23.62
N ASN A 214 -3.52 -3.34 -24.05
CA ASN A 214 -4.57 -2.32 -24.02
C ASN A 214 -5.48 -2.43 -22.77
N ALA A 215 -5.31 -3.48 -21.96
CA ALA A 215 -6.05 -3.77 -20.74
C ALA A 215 -7.56 -3.93 -20.96
N ASP A 216 -7.99 -4.51 -22.08
CA ASP A 216 -9.39 -4.76 -22.37
C ASP A 216 -9.86 -6.17 -21.94
N GLY A 217 -8.94 -6.99 -21.44
CA GLY A 217 -9.20 -8.33 -20.92
C GLY A 217 -9.10 -9.42 -21.96
N LEU A 218 -8.63 -9.14 -23.19
CA LEU A 218 -8.41 -10.14 -24.22
C LEU A 218 -7.11 -9.87 -24.97
N VAL A 219 -6.20 -10.87 -24.99
CA VAL A 219 -4.99 -10.75 -25.82
C VAL A 219 -5.35 -10.94 -27.29
N ASP A 220 -5.41 -9.87 -28.08
CA ASP A 220 -5.80 -9.92 -29.48
C ASP A 220 -4.93 -9.04 -30.40
N LEU A 221 -5.47 -8.67 -31.57
CA LEU A 221 -4.76 -7.86 -32.56
C LEU A 221 -4.56 -6.40 -32.10
N ALA A 222 -5.39 -5.89 -31.19
CA ALA A 222 -5.24 -4.57 -30.59
C ALA A 222 -3.94 -4.50 -29.78
N ASP A 223 -3.63 -5.54 -29.00
CA ASP A 223 -2.37 -5.63 -28.24
C ASP A 223 -1.16 -5.72 -29.15
N TYR A 224 -1.26 -6.50 -30.22
CA TYR A 224 -0.20 -6.54 -31.23
C TYR A 224 0.12 -5.16 -31.80
N ASN A 225 -0.88 -4.27 -31.95
CA ASN A 225 -0.63 -2.89 -32.36
C ASN A 225 0.07 -2.09 -31.25
N VAL A 226 -0.22 -2.35 -29.96
CA VAL A 226 0.53 -1.78 -28.84
C VAL A 226 2.00 -2.15 -28.95
N TRP A 227 2.34 -3.44 -29.08
CA TRP A 227 3.71 -3.90 -29.30
C TRP A 227 4.37 -3.24 -30.53
N ARG A 228 3.72 -3.32 -31.69
CA ARG A 228 4.27 -2.81 -32.95
C ARG A 228 4.58 -1.31 -32.87
N ASN A 229 3.71 -0.52 -32.22
CA ASN A 229 3.88 0.92 -32.11
C ASN A 229 5.05 1.32 -31.19
N HIS A 230 5.51 0.40 -30.34
CA HIS A 230 6.54 0.66 -29.35
C HIS A 230 7.83 -0.14 -29.59
N LEU A 231 7.88 -0.95 -30.64
CA LEU A 231 9.04 -1.75 -31.03
C LEU A 231 10.33 -0.90 -31.06
N GLY A 232 11.34 -1.33 -30.30
CA GLY A 232 12.62 -0.64 -30.13
C GLY A 232 12.65 0.38 -28.98
N SER A 233 11.56 0.53 -28.20
CA SER A 233 11.57 1.33 -26.98
C SER A 233 12.38 0.61 -25.89
N THR A 234 13.19 1.37 -25.15
CA THR A 234 13.98 0.85 -24.01
C THR A 234 13.85 1.79 -22.81
N THR A 235 13.79 1.26 -21.59
CA THR A 235 13.88 2.07 -20.37
C THR A 235 15.32 2.52 -20.19
N THR A 236 15.61 3.81 -20.40
CA THR A 236 16.89 4.38 -19.98
C THR A 236 16.84 4.64 -18.48
N PRO A 237 17.71 4.02 -17.67
CA PRO A 237 17.78 4.35 -16.25
C PRO A 237 18.18 5.83 -16.12
N SER A 238 17.28 6.64 -15.55
CA SER A 238 17.64 7.97 -15.08
C SER A 238 18.63 7.77 -13.95
N MET A 239 19.91 8.04 -14.21
CA MET A 239 20.91 8.08 -13.15
C MET A 239 20.44 9.13 -12.15
N ALA A 240 20.06 8.67 -10.94
CA ALA A 240 19.80 9.57 -9.83
C ALA A 240 20.99 10.52 -9.72
N ALA A 241 20.74 11.82 -9.86
CA ALA A 241 21.73 12.82 -9.54
C ALA A 241 22.09 12.60 -8.07
N THR A 242 23.32 12.18 -7.80
CA THR A 242 23.90 12.25 -6.47
C THR A 242 23.89 13.72 -6.08
N GLU A 243 22.91 14.15 -5.28
CA GLU A 243 23.03 15.43 -4.59
C GLU A 243 24.32 15.37 -3.78
N ALA A 244 25.28 16.20 -4.17
CA ALA A 244 26.51 16.37 -3.43
C ALA A 244 26.12 16.87 -2.04
N VAL A 245 26.19 15.99 -1.05
CA VAL A 245 26.11 16.37 0.36
C VAL A 245 27.13 17.48 0.56
N PRO A 246 26.72 18.70 0.96
CA PRO A 246 27.67 19.77 1.20
C PRO A 246 28.59 19.32 2.34
N GLU A 247 29.84 19.01 2.03
CA GLU A 247 30.83 18.75 3.07
C GLU A 247 30.92 20.01 3.95
N PRO A 248 30.91 19.88 5.29
CA PRO A 248 31.12 21.01 6.15
C PRO A 248 32.49 21.59 5.82
N THR A 249 32.51 22.81 5.30
CA THR A 249 33.76 23.47 4.89
C THR A 249 34.79 23.36 6.01
N PRO A 250 36.06 22.97 5.73
CA PRO A 250 37.09 22.80 6.76
C PRO A 250 37.34 24.08 7.59
N LEU A 251 36.92 25.24 7.07
CA LEU A 251 36.85 26.50 7.80
C LEU A 251 35.93 26.46 9.03
N ALA A 252 34.78 25.79 8.96
CA ALA A 252 33.85 25.66 10.09
C ALA A 252 34.47 24.84 11.24
N LEU A 253 35.20 23.78 10.91
CA LEU A 253 35.94 22.98 11.90
C LEU A 253 37.17 23.72 12.46
N ALA A 254 37.87 24.50 11.63
CA ALA A 254 39.01 25.30 12.08
C ALA A 254 38.59 26.40 13.08
N ILE A 255 37.45 27.06 12.85
CA ILE A 255 36.93 28.10 13.76
C ILE A 255 36.52 27.49 15.11
N LEU A 256 35.84 26.33 15.12
CA LEU A 256 35.51 25.61 16.35
C LEU A 256 36.76 25.17 17.14
N GLY A 257 37.80 24.71 16.44
CA GLY A 257 39.08 24.37 17.06
C GLY A 257 39.77 25.55 17.73
N ILE A 258 39.78 26.73 17.09
CA ILE A 258 40.42 27.94 17.64
C ILE A 258 39.68 28.45 18.89
N VAL A 259 38.34 28.42 18.89
CA VAL A 259 37.54 28.84 20.06
C VAL A 259 37.75 27.89 21.25
N GLY A 260 37.84 26.58 21.01
CA GLY A 260 38.10 25.59 22.06
C GLY A 260 39.47 25.77 22.73
N VAL A 261 40.53 26.04 21.96
CA VAL A 261 41.88 26.25 22.50
C VAL A 261 41.96 27.55 23.31
N ALA A 262 41.33 28.63 22.84
CA ALA A 262 41.31 29.92 23.55
C ALA A 262 40.58 29.85 24.90
N LEU A 263 39.53 29.02 25.02
CA LEU A 263 38.82 28.82 26.28
C LEU A 263 39.65 28.01 27.29
N VAL A 264 40.38 26.99 26.83
CA VAL A 264 41.24 26.16 27.69
C VAL A 264 42.48 26.94 28.17
N SER A 265 43.04 27.83 27.35
CA SER A 265 44.20 28.64 27.74
C SER A 265 43.89 29.72 28.78
N ARG A 266 42.64 30.21 28.86
CA ARG A 266 42.23 31.22 29.86
C ARG A 266 42.05 30.67 31.27
N HIS A 267 41.94 29.35 31.44
CA HIS A 267 41.83 28.71 32.75
C HIS A 267 43.18 28.33 33.39
N ARG A 268 44.32 28.63 32.75
CA ARG A 268 45.65 28.18 33.20
C ARG A 268 46.58 29.27 33.77
N THR A 269 46.08 30.46 34.06
CA THR A 269 46.89 31.52 34.68
C THR A 269 46.32 31.99 36.02
N GLU A 270 46.67 31.29 37.09
CA GLU A 270 46.74 31.83 38.46
C GLU A 270 47.95 31.16 39.14
N PRO A 271 49.12 31.83 39.22
CA PRO A 271 50.18 31.41 40.12
C PRO A 271 49.95 32.03 41.51
N LEU A 272 49.81 31.16 42.51
CA LEU A 272 49.83 31.50 43.93
C LEU A 272 51.16 32.16 44.31
N ALA A 273 51.08 33.37 44.86
CA ALA A 273 52.02 33.93 45.84
C ALA A 273 51.29 34.96 46.72
#